data_AF-A0A496TNW5-F1
#
_entry.id   AF-A0A496TNW5-F1
#
_cell.length_a   1.000
_cell.length_b   1.000
_cell.length_c   1.000
_cell.angle_alpha   90.00
_cell.angle_beta   90.00
_cell.angle_gamma   90.00
#
_symmetry.space_group_name_H-M   'P 1'
#
loop_
_entity.id
_entity.type
_entity.pdbx_description
1 polymer ?
#
loop_
_entity_poly.entity_id
_entity_poly.type
_entity_poly.pdbx_seq_one_letter_code
_entity_poly.pdbx_strand_id
1 'polypeptide(L)'
;MWKKCFLALISITLVGLGYRTAYSQLINRGLKSYINYGWTDFQNYPENQPVFPKFDYLGNFLLKGFDVFTWEEYRTLSPNEGSVIVKGRMFQDWLRRLVIANDTFGGVGVRFAIGGGMRTTFTPLTLDLTRLNGVRFDLASDRHQFTAIYSRVSDPLKLDYKQSFSKDWVVRKNEGVFLLGGHWESKFLRDHFTIGATFVNMYRFDSLLKLGDNSLRGVAIRNAIPDTIVVRFTDDSPEDGIGGAAVYNICAVAQVQAGDKVISMRIEPEKILKSPGVITHRNYLEASGQYHVGILEVPVSITYYFPMPKNTVQVEFKALVANDYRISIRQSHHFTIIEGSKEKTVTVSEVPLRGEWPYYPFFVIRRAKGNVRDMSNKGFVRFSYGMLTGLTTMGLNMELNLIGFHLKGEYNRNFCYFQYPVKKGDRSKWTDAAYFLTVTKDINPFMVGAEIFSIGSKYNTYHPNGPFWYFNDERQIPWQYRGVTGYNNRYPLVDDNDDNDIWPDNWVDEWNIYTPDSFIRQDAAGIFPGLDKNKDQFPDYNVNNNN
;
A
#
# COMPACT_ATOMS: atom_id res chain seq x y z
N MET A 1 49.79 -5.86 42.66
CA MET A 1 50.24 -5.11 43.85
C MET A 1 50.28 -3.63 43.46
N TRP A 2 49.15 -2.94 43.57
CA TRP A 2 48.94 -1.84 44.52
C TRP A 2 49.99 -0.71 44.48
N LYS A 3 49.49 0.47 44.06
CA LYS A 3 49.63 1.78 44.75
C LYS A 3 51.02 2.47 44.68
N LYS A 4 51.17 3.80 44.57
CA LYS A 4 50.38 4.95 45.03
C LYS A 4 50.95 6.27 44.44
N CYS A 5 50.06 7.25 44.18
CA CYS A 5 50.05 8.72 44.49
C CYS A 5 51.27 9.63 44.13
N PHE A 6 51.18 10.93 43.79
CA PHE A 6 50.38 12.09 44.27
C PHE A 6 50.36 13.20 43.15
N LEU A 7 49.22 13.76 42.71
CA LEU A 7 48.52 15.03 43.09
C LEU A 7 49.24 16.38 42.81
N ALA A 8 48.66 17.21 41.94
CA ALA A 8 48.51 18.67 42.09
C ALA A 8 47.40 19.25 41.18
N LEU A 9 46.67 20.24 41.73
CA LEU A 9 45.43 20.89 41.28
C LEU A 9 45.51 21.70 39.97
N ILE A 10 44.39 21.76 39.23
CA ILE A 10 43.89 23.01 38.62
C ILE A 10 42.38 23.11 38.88
N SER A 11 41.99 24.18 39.56
CA SER A 11 40.60 24.60 39.76
C SER A 11 40.12 25.40 38.55
N ILE A 12 38.98 25.04 37.97
CA ILE A 12 38.18 25.94 37.13
C ILE A 12 36.75 25.89 37.62
N THR A 13 36.31 26.98 38.24
CA THR A 13 34.93 27.24 38.61
C THR A 13 34.22 27.80 37.38
N LEU A 14 33.23 27.07 36.88
CA LEU A 14 32.26 27.60 35.92
C LEU A 14 30.86 27.42 36.51
N VAL A 15 30.28 28.57 36.83
CA VAL A 15 28.92 28.77 37.33
C VAL A 15 27.94 28.32 36.25
N GLY A 16 27.03 27.42 36.62
CA GLY A 16 26.14 26.73 35.69
C GLY A 16 24.98 27.56 35.17
N LEU A 17 24.36 27.05 34.11
CA LEU A 17 22.93 26.68 34.07
C LEU A 17 22.63 26.03 32.71
N GLY A 18 22.18 24.76 32.71
CA GLY A 18 21.47 24.20 31.56
C GLY A 18 21.81 22.79 31.05
N TYR A 19 22.38 21.87 31.85
CA TYR A 19 22.33 20.44 31.51
C TYR A 19 21.49 19.69 32.54
N ARG A 20 20.28 19.29 32.15
CA ARG A 20 19.59 18.16 32.79
C ARG A 20 19.85 16.91 31.97
N THR A 21 20.91 16.20 32.32
CA THR A 21 20.91 14.74 32.25
C THR A 21 19.85 14.22 33.21
N ALA A 22 18.80 13.59 32.69
CA ALA A 22 17.82 12.86 33.48
C ALA A 22 17.93 11.37 33.17
N TYR A 23 18.68 10.69 34.04
CA TYR A 23 18.61 9.29 34.46
C TYR A 23 17.77 8.30 33.64
N SER A 24 18.42 7.23 33.20
CA SER A 24 17.81 5.90 33.21
C SER A 24 17.42 5.54 34.66
N GLN A 25 16.11 5.42 34.91
CA GLN A 25 15.59 4.57 35.97
C GLN A 25 14.36 3.83 35.45
N LEU A 26 14.59 2.54 35.22
CA LEU A 26 13.60 1.48 35.30
C LEU A 26 12.59 1.80 36.41
N ILE A 27 11.31 1.77 36.05
CA ILE A 27 10.12 1.59 36.89
C ILE A 27 10.44 1.64 38.40
N ASN A 28 10.13 2.78 39.01
CA ASN A 28 9.92 2.93 40.46
C ASN A 28 11.18 2.88 41.36
N ARG A 29 11.88 4.01 41.53
CA ARG A 29 12.69 4.28 42.73
C ARG A 29 12.60 5.73 43.17
N GLY A 30 11.83 5.99 44.23
CA GLY A 30 11.93 7.26 44.96
C GLY A 30 10.66 7.83 45.57
N LEU A 31 9.51 7.17 45.48
CA LEU A 31 8.38 7.56 46.32
C LEU A 31 8.63 7.07 47.74
N LYS A 32 8.41 7.94 48.75
CA LYS A 32 8.32 7.53 50.16
C LYS A 32 7.45 6.28 50.21
N SER A 33 7.90 5.22 50.90
CA SER A 33 7.09 4.03 51.05
C SER A 33 5.72 4.44 51.59
N TYR A 34 4.66 4.04 50.91
CA TYR A 34 3.33 4.12 51.48
C TYR A 34 3.33 3.30 52.78
N ILE A 35 3.19 3.97 53.92
CA ILE A 35 3.10 3.29 55.21
C ILE A 35 1.63 2.97 55.41
N ASN A 36 1.29 1.69 55.27
CA ASN A 36 -0.04 1.18 55.53
C ASN A 36 -0.16 0.77 56.99
N TYR A 37 -1.14 1.32 57.71
CA TYR A 37 -1.47 0.92 59.08
C TYR A 37 -2.69 -0.04 59.14
N GLY A 38 -3.21 -0.47 57.98
CA GLY A 38 -4.23 -1.50 57.86
C GLY A 38 -3.63 -2.90 57.96
N TRP A 39 -4.43 -3.87 58.42
CA TRP A 39 -4.03 -5.29 58.50
C TRP A 39 -3.83 -5.95 57.12
N THR A 40 -4.25 -5.28 56.04
CA THR A 40 -4.11 -5.72 54.65
C THR A 40 -3.43 -4.64 53.83
N ASP A 41 -2.48 -5.03 52.98
CA ASP A 41 -1.78 -4.13 52.04
C ASP A 41 -2.77 -3.34 51.17
N PHE A 42 -2.40 -2.11 50.80
CA PHE A 42 -3.18 -1.31 49.84
C PHE A 42 -3.28 -2.08 48.53
N GLN A 43 -4.47 -2.61 48.26
CA GLN A 43 -4.81 -3.10 46.95
C GLN A 43 -5.36 -1.95 46.15
N ASN A 44 -4.70 -1.62 45.04
CA ASN A 44 -5.23 -0.67 44.08
C ASN A 44 -6.51 -1.30 43.49
N TYR A 45 -7.68 -0.91 43.99
CA TYR A 45 -8.97 -1.28 43.42
C TYR A 45 -9.12 -0.45 42.15
N PRO A 46 -9.03 -1.02 40.93
CA PRO A 46 -9.39 -0.27 39.75
C PRO A 46 -10.91 -0.15 39.78
N GLU A 47 -11.42 0.93 40.38
CA GLU A 47 -12.83 1.27 40.30
C GLU A 47 -13.19 1.35 38.80
N ASN A 48 -13.96 0.37 38.36
CA ASN A 48 -14.56 0.23 37.03
C ASN A 48 -13.67 -0.22 35.85
N GLN A 49 -12.45 -0.72 36.06
CA GLN A 49 -11.58 -1.09 34.92
C GLN A 49 -11.06 -2.54 34.96
N PRO A 50 -11.36 -3.37 33.94
CA PRO A 50 -10.88 -4.74 33.88
C PRO A 50 -9.39 -4.74 33.51
N VAL A 51 -8.52 -4.86 34.53
CA VAL A 51 -7.08 -5.05 34.37
C VAL A 51 -6.76 -6.52 34.64
N PHE A 52 -6.35 -7.25 33.60
CA PHE A 52 -6.10 -8.67 33.68
C PHE A 52 -4.60 -8.96 33.84
N PRO A 53 -4.22 -9.92 34.71
CA PRO A 53 -2.86 -10.44 34.68
C PRO A 53 -2.60 -11.15 33.36
N LYS A 54 -1.48 -10.83 32.73
CA LYS A 54 -0.99 -11.44 31.49
C LYS A 54 0.19 -12.33 31.82
N PHE A 55 0.18 -13.52 31.24
CA PHE A 55 1.21 -14.53 31.44
C PHE A 55 1.82 -14.90 30.10
N ASP A 56 3.08 -15.32 30.10
CA ASP A 56 3.70 -15.93 28.92
C ASP A 56 3.14 -17.35 28.69
N TYR A 57 3.57 -18.00 27.59
CA TYR A 57 3.16 -19.37 27.26
C TYR A 57 3.59 -20.42 28.28
N LEU A 58 4.50 -20.08 29.20
CA LEU A 58 4.99 -20.95 30.27
C LEU A 58 4.29 -20.66 31.62
N GLY A 59 3.34 -19.71 31.65
CA GLY A 59 2.60 -19.33 32.85
C GLY A 59 3.33 -18.33 33.75
N ASN A 60 4.44 -17.74 33.31
CA ASN A 60 5.11 -16.68 34.08
C ASN A 60 4.36 -15.36 33.93
N PHE A 61 4.18 -14.65 35.04
CA PHE A 61 3.53 -13.34 35.03
C PHE A 61 4.39 -12.31 34.26
N LEU A 62 3.79 -11.66 33.27
CA LEU A 62 4.42 -10.61 32.48
C LEU A 62 4.05 -9.22 33.02
N LEU A 63 2.76 -8.91 33.02
CA LEU A 63 2.23 -7.61 33.43
C LEU A 63 0.74 -7.69 33.79
N LYS A 64 0.21 -6.67 34.45
CA LYS A 64 -1.24 -6.49 34.66
C LYS A 64 -1.72 -5.38 33.73
N GLY A 65 -2.61 -5.68 32.79
CA GLY A 65 -3.07 -4.73 31.77
C GLY A 65 -4.31 -5.18 31.00
N PHE A 66 -4.63 -4.50 29.92
CA PHE A 66 -5.65 -4.89 28.95
C PHE A 66 -5.04 -4.99 27.55
N ASP A 67 -5.63 -5.81 26.68
CA ASP A 67 -5.15 -5.94 25.31
C ASP A 67 -5.57 -4.71 24.49
N VAL A 68 -4.58 -4.08 23.86
CA VAL A 68 -4.77 -2.92 23.00
C VAL A 68 -4.96 -3.37 21.55
N PHE A 69 -4.00 -4.17 21.07
CA PHE A 69 -4.00 -4.75 19.75
C PHE A 69 -3.39 -6.14 19.84
N THR A 70 -4.07 -7.12 19.25
CA THR A 70 -3.58 -8.48 19.10
C THR A 70 -3.68 -8.87 17.64
N TRP A 71 -2.61 -9.45 17.12
CA TRP A 71 -2.62 -10.09 15.83
C TRP A 71 -1.91 -11.42 15.93
N GLU A 72 -2.69 -12.49 15.79
CA GLU A 72 -2.23 -13.86 15.89
C GLU A 72 -2.46 -14.59 14.55
N GLU A 73 -1.62 -15.59 14.29
CA GLU A 73 -1.72 -16.47 13.14
C GLU A 73 -1.72 -17.92 13.63
N TYR A 74 -2.80 -18.63 13.36
CA TYR A 74 -3.04 -20.00 13.79
C TYR A 74 -3.00 -20.93 12.58
N ARG A 75 -2.14 -21.95 12.61
CA ARG A 75 -1.97 -22.87 11.46
C ARG A 75 -2.43 -24.31 11.71
N THR A 76 -2.69 -24.66 12.96
CA THR A 76 -2.98 -26.05 13.38
C THR A 76 -4.15 -26.15 14.36
N LEU A 77 -4.70 -25.02 14.81
CA LEU A 77 -5.77 -24.99 15.80
C LEU A 77 -7.12 -24.99 15.09
N SER A 78 -7.73 -26.17 14.93
CA SER A 78 -9.13 -26.31 14.50
C SER A 78 -10.09 -25.91 15.64
N PRO A 79 -11.23 -25.24 15.37
CA PRO A 79 -11.74 -24.79 14.06
C PRO A 79 -11.22 -23.40 13.62
N ASN A 80 -10.17 -22.91 14.26
CA ASN A 80 -9.74 -21.52 14.30
C ASN A 80 -8.46 -21.23 13.50
N GLU A 81 -8.23 -21.97 12.41
CA GLU A 81 -7.10 -21.75 11.50
C GLU A 81 -7.22 -20.37 10.81
N GLY A 82 -6.07 -19.75 10.53
CA GLY A 82 -5.96 -18.46 9.86
C GLY A 82 -5.44 -17.32 10.74
N SER A 83 -5.63 -16.08 10.31
CA SER A 83 -5.24 -14.90 11.08
C SER A 83 -6.40 -14.37 11.91
N VAL A 84 -6.13 -14.10 13.20
CA VAL A 84 -7.06 -13.48 14.13
C VAL A 84 -6.49 -12.11 14.49
N ILE A 85 -7.27 -11.06 14.22
CA ILE A 85 -6.94 -9.69 14.61
C ILE A 85 -7.99 -9.21 15.61
N VAL A 86 -7.52 -8.69 16.74
CA VAL A 86 -8.34 -8.11 17.81
C VAL A 86 -7.86 -6.68 18.06
N LYS A 87 -8.79 -5.72 17.98
CA LYS A 87 -8.59 -4.35 18.48
C LYS A 87 -9.49 -4.19 19.69
N GLY A 88 -8.89 -4.11 20.87
CA GLY A 88 -9.63 -4.03 22.13
C GLY A 88 -10.40 -2.72 22.25
N ARG A 89 -11.50 -2.73 23.00
CA ARG A 89 -12.34 -1.53 23.24
C ARG A 89 -11.54 -0.31 23.72
N MET A 90 -10.57 -0.52 24.61
CA MET A 90 -9.74 0.57 25.17
C MET A 90 -8.82 1.22 24.13
N PHE A 91 -8.42 0.50 23.09
CA PHE A 91 -7.66 1.08 21.96
C PHE A 91 -8.51 2.08 21.17
N GLN A 92 -9.83 1.88 21.11
CA GLN A 92 -10.75 2.72 20.34
C GLN A 92 -11.03 4.05 21.04
N ASP A 93 -11.45 3.99 22.30
CA ASP A 93 -12.01 5.16 22.99
C ASP A 93 -10.98 5.92 23.83
N TRP A 94 -10.03 5.23 24.47
CA TRP A 94 -9.07 5.87 25.38
C TRP A 94 -7.77 6.27 24.69
N LEU A 95 -7.28 5.42 23.82
CA LEU A 95 -6.01 5.65 23.11
C LEU A 95 -6.23 6.32 21.75
N ARG A 96 -7.47 6.75 21.44
CA ARG A 96 -7.85 7.42 20.18
C ARG A 96 -7.26 6.73 18.93
N ARG A 97 -7.18 5.39 18.95
CA ARG A 97 -6.65 4.53 17.87
C ARG A 97 -5.17 4.73 17.55
N LEU A 98 -4.37 5.33 18.43
CA LEU A 98 -2.93 5.51 18.27
C LEU A 98 -2.20 5.34 19.60
N VAL A 99 -1.25 4.42 19.65
CA VAL A 99 -0.35 4.24 20.79
C VAL A 99 1.06 4.52 20.34
N ILE A 100 1.75 5.40 21.05
CA ILE A 100 3.15 5.73 20.80
C ILE A 100 3.95 5.44 22.08
N ALA A 101 4.97 4.62 21.95
CA ALA A 101 6.02 4.44 22.93
C ALA A 101 7.30 5.09 22.42
N ASN A 102 8.04 5.77 23.28
CA ASN A 102 9.34 6.33 22.95
C ASN A 102 10.35 6.07 24.07
N ASP A 103 11.62 5.99 23.68
CA ASP A 103 12.74 5.92 24.61
C ASP A 103 13.95 6.63 23.99
N THR A 104 14.89 7.06 24.80
CA THR A 104 16.16 7.62 24.35
C THR A 104 17.29 7.13 25.24
N PHE A 105 18.25 6.43 24.65
CA PHE A 105 19.40 5.89 25.36
C PHE A 105 20.68 6.13 24.57
N GLY A 106 21.69 6.73 25.21
CA GLY A 106 23.02 6.91 24.62
C GLY A 106 23.06 7.74 23.33
N GLY A 107 22.18 8.74 23.19
CA GLY A 107 22.09 9.56 21.97
C GLY A 107 21.29 8.91 20.83
N VAL A 108 20.68 7.75 21.07
CA VAL A 108 19.78 7.08 20.14
C VAL A 108 18.35 7.18 20.68
N GLY A 109 17.46 7.80 19.89
CA GLY A 109 16.02 7.80 20.13
C GLY A 109 15.35 6.65 19.40
N VAL A 110 14.41 5.99 20.07
CA VAL A 110 13.56 4.95 19.48
C VAL A 110 12.11 5.34 19.69
N ARG A 111 11.27 5.16 18.68
CA ARG A 111 9.81 5.30 18.77
C ARG A 111 9.12 4.11 18.15
N PHE A 112 8.06 3.65 18.78
CA PHE A 112 7.19 2.61 18.27
C PHE A 112 5.76 3.13 18.32
N ALA A 113 5.08 3.10 17.18
CA ALA A 113 3.70 3.52 17.05
C ALA A 113 2.85 2.39 16.47
N ILE A 114 1.66 2.20 17.04
CA ILE A 114 0.65 1.28 16.51
C ILE A 114 -0.69 2.00 16.49
N GLY A 115 -1.31 2.07 15.31
CA GLY A 115 -2.47 2.92 15.15
C GLY A 115 -2.98 3.10 13.74
N GLY A 116 -3.92 4.02 13.58
CA GLY A 116 -4.35 4.57 12.31
C GLY A 116 -4.07 6.07 12.21
N GLY A 117 -3.97 6.59 10.98
CA GLY A 117 -3.79 8.03 10.74
C GLY A 117 -2.36 8.54 10.92
N MET A 118 -1.35 7.66 10.82
CA MET A 118 0.05 8.07 10.96
C MET A 118 0.59 8.61 9.63
N ARG A 119 0.92 9.90 9.56
CA ARG A 119 1.59 10.49 8.38
C ARG A 119 2.96 9.84 8.22
N THR A 120 3.21 9.26 7.06
CA THR A 120 4.40 8.47 6.79
C THR A 120 4.92 8.73 5.40
N THR A 121 6.06 9.41 5.31
CA THR A 121 6.75 9.71 4.06
C THR A 121 8.15 9.13 4.12
N PHE A 122 8.53 8.37 3.09
CA PHE A 122 9.91 7.96 2.86
C PHE A 122 10.54 8.87 1.82
N THR A 123 10.01 8.84 0.60
CA THR A 123 10.44 9.71 -0.50
C THR A 123 9.27 9.90 -1.48
N PRO A 124 9.24 11.01 -2.25
CA PRO A 124 8.14 11.31 -3.18
C PRO A 124 7.86 10.22 -4.22
N LEU A 125 8.88 9.50 -4.69
CA LEU A 125 8.69 8.46 -5.69
C LEU A 125 8.53 7.05 -5.08
N THR A 126 8.68 6.82 -3.77
CA THR A 126 8.52 5.47 -3.17
C THR A 126 7.27 5.30 -2.32
N LEU A 127 7.12 6.12 -1.28
CA LEU A 127 6.04 6.03 -0.32
C LEU A 127 5.79 7.39 0.33
N ASP A 128 4.56 7.86 0.18
CA ASP A 128 4.04 9.02 0.89
C ASP A 128 2.58 8.76 1.22
N LEU A 129 2.30 8.43 2.48
CA LEU A 129 0.96 8.09 2.96
C LEU A 129 0.55 9.11 4.02
N THR A 130 -0.59 9.75 3.79
CA THR A 130 -1.26 10.66 4.72
C THR A 130 -1.66 9.95 6.02
N ARG A 131 -2.18 8.71 5.90
CA ARG A 131 -2.87 8.01 6.98
C ARG A 131 -2.52 6.53 7.03
N LEU A 132 -1.27 6.20 7.35
CA LEU A 132 -0.89 4.81 7.58
C LEU A 132 -1.70 4.19 8.74
N ASN A 133 -2.27 3.01 8.50
CA ASN A 133 -2.92 2.17 9.52
C ASN A 133 -2.12 0.89 9.71
N GLY A 134 -1.43 0.76 10.84
CA GLY A 134 -0.54 -0.35 11.10
C GLY A 134 0.44 -0.05 12.22
N VAL A 135 1.66 -0.53 12.04
CA VAL A 135 2.79 -0.37 12.95
C VAL A 135 3.85 0.48 12.26
N ARG A 136 4.46 1.39 13.02
CA ARG A 136 5.62 2.20 12.63
C ARG A 136 6.69 2.11 13.72
N PHE A 137 7.93 1.98 13.30
CA PHE A 137 9.10 2.00 14.18
C PHE A 137 10.08 3.04 13.65
N ASP A 138 10.51 3.96 14.50
CA ASP A 138 11.52 4.96 14.16
C ASP A 138 12.74 4.78 15.08
N LEU A 139 13.92 4.91 14.50
CA LEU A 139 15.19 4.96 15.20
C LEU A 139 15.96 6.17 14.68
N ALA A 140 16.46 7.00 15.57
CA ALA A 140 17.21 8.20 15.22
C ALA A 140 18.44 8.35 16.10
N SER A 141 19.53 8.83 15.50
CA SER A 141 20.79 9.21 16.14
C SER A 141 21.28 10.51 15.51
N ASP A 142 22.41 11.04 15.96
CA ASP A 142 23.03 12.25 15.40
C ASP A 142 23.28 12.16 13.88
N ARG A 143 23.56 10.96 13.36
CA ARG A 143 23.94 10.76 11.94
C ARG A 143 23.04 9.84 11.15
N HIS A 144 22.24 9.01 11.81
CA HIS A 144 21.43 7.99 11.15
C HIS A 144 19.98 8.10 11.60
N GLN A 145 19.09 8.00 10.63
CA GLN A 145 17.65 7.88 10.84
C GLN A 145 17.16 6.64 10.12
N PHE A 146 16.22 5.93 10.73
CA PHE A 146 15.62 4.74 10.18
C PHE A 146 14.14 4.70 10.56
N THR A 147 13.27 4.47 9.59
CA THR A 147 11.86 4.21 9.82
C THR A 147 11.47 2.90 9.16
N ALA A 148 10.73 2.05 9.86
CA ALA A 148 10.11 0.84 9.33
C ALA A 148 8.60 0.86 9.56
N ILE A 149 7.85 0.28 8.63
CA ILE A 149 6.39 0.20 8.69
C ILE A 149 5.89 -1.19 8.34
N TYR A 150 4.76 -1.57 8.94
CA TYR A 150 4.04 -2.77 8.60
C TYR A 150 2.53 -2.54 8.71
N SER A 151 1.79 -2.89 7.67
CA SER A 151 0.34 -2.68 7.60
C SER A 151 -0.35 -3.80 6.86
N ARG A 152 -1.58 -4.12 7.26
CA ARG A 152 -2.53 -4.86 6.43
C ARG A 152 -3.41 -3.86 5.72
N VAL A 153 -3.13 -3.62 4.44
CA VAL A 153 -3.82 -2.58 3.66
C VAL A 153 -5.21 -3.04 3.20
N SER A 154 -5.41 -4.34 2.94
CA SER A 154 -6.72 -4.88 2.56
C SER A 154 -7.57 -5.26 3.77
N ASP A 155 -8.87 -4.95 3.76
CA ASP A 155 -9.77 -5.16 4.91
C ASP A 155 -9.13 -4.61 6.21
N PRO A 156 -8.70 -3.32 6.19
CA PRO A 156 -8.27 -2.70 7.43
C PRO A 156 -9.49 -2.74 8.34
N LEU A 157 -9.34 -3.15 9.60
CA LEU A 157 -10.45 -3.15 10.56
C LEU A 157 -11.10 -1.75 10.61
N LYS A 158 -12.17 -1.54 9.83
CA LYS A 158 -13.00 -0.34 9.76
C LYS A 158 -14.06 -0.51 10.84
N LEU A 159 -13.84 0.16 11.97
CA LEU A 159 -14.65 0.02 13.17
C LEU A 159 -15.90 0.90 13.03
N ASP A 160 -17.08 0.28 13.05
CA ASP A 160 -18.38 0.98 12.98
C ASP A 160 -18.64 1.70 14.31
N TYR A 161 -18.75 3.02 14.26
CA TYR A 161 -19.04 3.90 15.41
C TYR A 161 -20.41 3.60 16.05
N LYS A 162 -21.35 2.99 15.32
CA LYS A 162 -22.73 2.78 15.79
C LYS A 162 -22.92 1.55 16.69
N GLN A 163 -21.91 0.69 16.85
CA GLN A 163 -22.02 -0.50 17.70
C GLN A 163 -21.47 -0.24 19.11
N SER A 164 -22.38 0.03 20.05
CA SER A 164 -22.12 0.24 21.49
C SER A 164 -21.23 -0.82 22.12
N PHE A 165 -20.24 -0.35 22.91
CA PHE A 165 -19.66 -0.80 24.19
C PHE A 165 -19.67 -2.30 24.63
N SER A 166 -20.08 -3.26 23.81
CA SER A 166 -20.52 -4.59 24.27
C SER A 166 -19.75 -5.77 23.66
N LYS A 167 -18.85 -5.57 22.68
CA LYS A 167 -18.13 -6.69 22.04
C LYS A 167 -16.77 -6.29 21.45
N ASP A 168 -15.75 -7.13 21.67
CA ASP A 168 -14.47 -7.03 20.97
C ASP A 168 -14.64 -7.37 19.48
N TRP A 169 -13.94 -6.61 18.64
CA TRP A 169 -13.93 -6.85 17.19
C TRP A 169 -12.92 -7.94 16.87
N VAL A 170 -13.42 -9.16 16.68
CA VAL A 170 -12.62 -10.31 16.23
C VAL A 170 -12.91 -10.55 14.75
N VAL A 171 -11.90 -10.38 13.91
CA VAL A 171 -12.00 -10.69 12.49
C VAL A 171 -11.04 -11.82 12.16
N ARG A 172 -11.60 -12.91 11.62
CA ARG A 172 -10.87 -14.07 11.11
C ARG A 172 -10.69 -13.92 9.61
N LYS A 173 -9.45 -13.84 9.13
CA LYS A 173 -9.18 -13.73 7.70
C LYS A 173 -7.95 -14.52 7.29
N ASN A 174 -8.11 -15.13 6.13
CA ASN A 174 -7.16 -16.10 5.61
C ASN A 174 -6.31 -15.54 4.48
N GLU A 175 -6.73 -14.44 3.87
CA GLU A 175 -6.03 -13.81 2.76
C GLU A 175 -6.02 -12.27 2.94
N GLY A 176 -5.00 -11.61 2.41
CA GLY A 176 -4.90 -10.16 2.42
C GLY A 176 -3.70 -9.62 1.66
N VAL A 177 -3.67 -8.30 1.48
CA VAL A 177 -2.52 -7.53 0.98
C VAL A 177 -1.88 -6.84 2.18
N PHE A 178 -0.58 -7.02 2.31
CA PHE A 178 0.26 -6.44 3.36
C PHE A 178 1.25 -5.46 2.76
N LEU A 179 1.55 -4.41 3.50
CA LEU A 179 2.57 -3.41 3.20
C LEU A 179 3.68 -3.56 4.23
N LEU A 180 4.91 -3.72 3.75
CA LEU A 180 6.14 -3.71 4.52
C LEU A 180 7.04 -2.61 3.94
N GLY A 181 7.59 -1.75 4.78
CA GLY A 181 8.46 -0.67 4.32
C GLY A 181 9.59 -0.35 5.27
N GLY A 182 10.68 0.17 4.74
CA GLY A 182 11.83 0.65 5.48
C GLY A 182 12.54 1.77 4.73
N HIS A 183 12.95 2.80 5.45
CA HIS A 183 13.75 3.90 4.92
C HIS A 183 14.87 4.23 5.90
N TRP A 184 16.08 4.38 5.39
CA TRP A 184 17.26 4.76 6.14
C TRP A 184 17.88 6.00 5.51
N GLU A 185 18.30 6.95 6.34
CA GLU A 185 19.08 8.12 5.90
C GLU A 185 20.31 8.33 6.77
N SER A 186 21.33 8.93 6.17
CA SER A 186 22.51 9.36 6.90
C SER A 186 23.11 10.66 6.38
N LYS A 187 23.61 11.46 7.33
CA LYS A 187 24.23 12.77 7.10
C LYS A 187 25.76 12.68 7.19
N PHE A 188 26.41 13.35 6.25
CA PHE A 188 27.86 13.42 6.06
C PHE A 188 28.32 14.86 5.89
N LEU A 189 29.64 15.07 5.98
CA LEU A 189 30.29 16.36 5.69
C LEU A 189 29.67 17.52 6.49
N ARG A 190 29.47 17.36 7.81
CA ARG A 190 28.81 18.38 8.68
C ARG A 190 27.43 18.79 8.13
N ASP A 191 26.62 17.79 7.78
CA ASP A 191 25.25 17.93 7.28
C ASP A 191 25.12 18.57 5.89
N HIS A 192 26.24 18.74 5.16
CA HIS A 192 26.21 19.19 3.77
C HIS A 192 25.75 18.11 2.80
N PHE A 193 25.85 16.83 3.14
CA PHE A 193 25.48 15.73 2.26
C PHE A 193 24.64 14.68 2.97
N THR A 194 23.46 14.39 2.45
CA THR A 194 22.56 13.34 2.94
C THR A 194 22.39 12.28 1.86
N ILE A 195 22.42 11.02 2.26
CA ILE A 195 22.04 9.88 1.42
C ILE A 195 20.98 9.06 2.13
N GLY A 196 20.10 8.45 1.36
CA GLY A 196 19.08 7.55 1.86
C GLY A 196 18.85 6.35 0.96
N ALA A 197 18.26 5.32 1.56
CA ALA A 197 17.88 4.09 0.88
C ALA A 197 16.48 3.67 1.35
N THR A 198 15.64 3.25 0.41
CA THR A 198 14.25 2.89 0.68
C THR A 198 13.93 1.51 0.12
N PHE A 199 13.13 0.75 0.87
CA PHE A 199 12.50 -0.49 0.44
C PHE A 199 11.03 -0.47 0.83
N VAL A 200 10.14 -0.69 -0.13
CA VAL A 200 8.69 -0.77 0.10
C VAL A 200 8.18 -1.97 -0.66
N ASN A 201 7.40 -2.82 0.01
CA ASN A 201 6.81 -4.00 -0.59
C ASN A 201 5.36 -4.16 -0.16
N MET A 202 4.46 -4.14 -1.14
CA MET A 202 3.11 -4.64 -0.98
C MET A 202 3.01 -6.05 -1.53
N TYR A 203 2.45 -6.99 -0.79
CA TYR A 203 2.34 -8.38 -1.25
C TYR A 203 1.09 -9.05 -0.73
N ARG A 204 0.54 -9.96 -1.53
CA ARG A 204 -0.55 -10.83 -1.13
C ARG A 204 -0.05 -12.00 -0.30
N PHE A 205 -0.69 -12.25 0.82
CA PHE A 205 -0.39 -13.35 1.72
C PHE A 205 -1.66 -14.17 2.00
N ASP A 206 -1.47 -15.48 2.11
CA ASP A 206 -2.52 -16.45 2.41
C ASP A 206 -2.08 -17.30 3.63
N SER A 207 -2.72 -17.07 4.78
CA SER A 207 -2.37 -17.73 6.05
C SER A 207 -2.76 -19.20 6.12
N LEU A 208 -3.57 -19.69 5.16
CA LEU A 208 -3.88 -21.12 5.02
C LEU A 208 -2.83 -21.86 4.17
N LEU A 209 -1.86 -21.17 3.57
CA LEU A 209 -0.69 -21.78 2.94
C LEU A 209 0.44 -21.98 3.96
N LYS A 210 1.32 -22.95 3.70
CA LYS A 210 2.55 -23.11 4.49
C LYS A 210 3.42 -21.86 4.34
N LEU A 211 4.25 -21.54 5.34
CA LEU A 211 5.13 -20.36 5.28
C LEU A 211 5.99 -20.33 4.01
N GLY A 212 6.55 -21.48 3.62
CA GLY A 212 7.38 -21.60 2.41
C GLY A 212 6.59 -21.52 1.09
N ASP A 213 5.26 -21.65 1.14
CA ASP A 213 4.38 -21.45 -0.02
C ASP A 213 4.00 -19.96 -0.18
N ASN A 214 4.20 -19.14 0.86
CA ASN A 214 4.09 -17.67 0.81
C ASN A 214 5.45 -17.04 0.43
N SER A 215 5.41 -15.82 -0.12
CA SER A 215 6.64 -15.07 -0.43
C SER A 215 6.38 -13.56 -0.48
N LEU A 216 7.45 -12.74 -0.45
CA LEU A 216 7.37 -11.28 -0.68
C LEU A 216 7.00 -10.90 -2.12
N ARG A 217 7.00 -11.88 -3.05
CA ARG A 217 6.40 -11.72 -4.40
C ARG A 217 4.88 -11.93 -4.38
N GLY A 218 4.36 -12.31 -3.21
CA GLY A 218 2.99 -12.71 -2.94
C GLY A 218 2.54 -13.98 -3.65
N VAL A 219 1.27 -14.30 -3.46
CA VAL A 219 0.57 -15.45 -4.04
C VAL A 219 -0.74 -15.02 -4.69
N ALA A 220 -1.18 -15.73 -5.73
CA ALA A 220 -2.49 -15.50 -6.31
C ALA A 220 -3.60 -15.82 -5.29
N ILE A 221 -4.71 -15.10 -5.37
CA ILE A 221 -5.89 -15.38 -4.55
C ILE A 221 -6.54 -16.70 -4.95
N ARG A 222 -7.15 -17.39 -4.00
CA ARG A 222 -7.96 -18.58 -4.27
C ARG A 222 -9.15 -18.24 -5.17
N ASN A 223 -9.72 -19.26 -5.81
CA ASN A 223 -10.98 -19.18 -6.55
C ASN A 223 -11.06 -18.08 -7.64
N ALA A 224 -9.94 -17.53 -8.12
CA ALA A 224 -9.95 -16.50 -9.17
C ALA A 224 -9.53 -17.02 -10.55
N ILE A 225 -9.74 -18.32 -10.82
CA ILE A 225 -9.40 -18.96 -12.08
C ILE A 225 -10.25 -18.33 -13.20
N PRO A 226 -9.65 -17.73 -14.25
CA PRO A 226 -10.42 -17.09 -15.31
C PRO A 226 -11.24 -18.11 -16.09
N ASP A 227 -12.51 -17.80 -16.31
CA ASP A 227 -13.33 -18.48 -17.33
C ASP A 227 -13.06 -17.86 -18.71
N THR A 228 -12.82 -16.55 -18.74
CA THR A 228 -12.52 -15.82 -19.96
C THR A 228 -11.50 -14.74 -19.68
N ILE A 229 -10.47 -14.68 -20.53
CA ILE A 229 -9.53 -13.56 -20.56
C ILE A 229 -9.91 -12.66 -21.73
N VAL A 230 -10.00 -11.36 -21.47
CA VAL A 230 -10.43 -10.37 -22.47
C VAL A 230 -9.28 -9.42 -22.76
N VAL A 231 -8.91 -9.29 -24.02
CA VAL A 231 -7.84 -8.42 -24.50
C VAL A 231 -8.43 -7.29 -25.32
N ARG A 232 -8.11 -6.05 -24.98
CA ARG A 232 -8.57 -4.85 -25.68
C ARG A 232 -7.40 -4.11 -26.31
N PHE A 233 -7.58 -3.71 -27.56
CA PHE A 233 -6.70 -2.81 -28.30
C PHE A 233 -7.39 -1.47 -28.46
N THR A 234 -6.69 -0.39 -28.11
CA THR A 234 -7.08 0.99 -28.42
C THR A 234 -5.88 1.73 -28.98
N ASP A 235 -6.14 2.87 -29.57
CA ASP A 235 -5.13 3.90 -29.75
C ASP A 235 -4.51 4.31 -28.40
N ASP A 236 -3.20 4.58 -28.39
CA ASP A 236 -2.45 5.04 -27.22
C ASP A 236 -2.44 6.57 -27.09
N SER A 237 -2.60 7.27 -28.22
CA SER A 237 -2.77 8.72 -28.33
C SER A 237 -4.08 9.06 -29.07
N PRO A 238 -5.24 8.58 -28.59
CA PRO A 238 -6.51 8.65 -29.31
C PRO A 238 -6.98 10.09 -29.62
N GLU A 239 -6.42 11.11 -28.98
CA GLU A 239 -6.78 12.51 -29.15
C GLU A 239 -6.35 13.08 -30.52
N ASP A 240 -5.41 12.45 -31.21
CA ASP A 240 -4.97 12.91 -32.54
C ASP A 240 -5.87 12.42 -33.69
N GLY A 241 -6.70 11.41 -33.43
CA GLY A 241 -7.61 10.80 -34.39
C GLY A 241 -6.95 10.00 -35.52
N ILE A 242 -5.63 9.81 -35.53
CA ILE A 242 -4.88 9.27 -36.68
C ILE A 242 -3.84 8.21 -36.30
N GLY A 243 -3.87 7.09 -37.01
CA GLY A 243 -2.81 6.09 -36.90
C GLY A 243 -2.81 5.35 -35.56
N GLY A 244 -3.99 5.00 -35.05
CA GLY A 244 -4.13 4.16 -33.86
C GLY A 244 -3.82 2.68 -34.07
N ALA A 245 -4.30 1.83 -33.17
CA ALA A 245 -3.91 0.42 -33.11
C ALA A 245 -4.35 -0.37 -34.36
N ALA A 246 -3.38 -0.82 -35.16
CA ALA A 246 -3.59 -1.72 -36.29
C ALA A 246 -3.39 -3.18 -35.86
N VAL A 247 -4.47 -3.96 -35.75
CA VAL A 247 -4.50 -5.34 -35.25
C VAL A 247 -4.70 -6.33 -36.38
N TYR A 248 -3.65 -7.07 -36.74
CA TYR A 248 -3.68 -8.06 -37.81
C TYR A 248 -4.16 -9.43 -37.32
N ASN A 249 -3.67 -9.87 -36.16
CA ASN A 249 -4.00 -11.18 -35.58
C ASN A 249 -3.67 -11.20 -34.08
N ILE A 250 -4.41 -11.99 -33.30
CA ILE A 250 -4.08 -12.35 -31.93
C ILE A 250 -4.55 -13.78 -31.65
N CYS A 251 -3.67 -14.59 -31.03
CA CYS A 251 -4.04 -15.86 -30.43
C CYS A 251 -3.42 -16.01 -29.03
N ALA A 252 -3.93 -16.96 -28.26
CA ALA A 252 -3.34 -17.35 -26.98
C ALA A 252 -2.79 -18.78 -27.03
N VAL A 253 -1.77 -19.05 -26.22
CA VAL A 253 -1.25 -20.39 -25.95
C VAL A 253 -1.40 -20.64 -24.46
N ALA A 254 -2.28 -21.58 -24.10
CA ALA A 254 -2.52 -22.01 -22.74
C ALA A 254 -1.72 -23.27 -22.44
N GLN A 255 -1.08 -23.33 -21.28
CA GLN A 255 -0.55 -24.57 -20.71
C GLN A 255 -1.61 -25.15 -19.78
N VAL A 256 -2.08 -26.36 -20.06
CA VAL A 256 -3.20 -27.00 -19.37
C VAL A 256 -2.73 -28.27 -18.68
N GLN A 257 -3.06 -28.40 -17.39
CA GLN A 257 -2.76 -29.61 -16.63
C GLN A 257 -3.74 -30.73 -17.01
N ALA A 258 -3.20 -31.84 -17.51
CA ALA A 258 -3.93 -33.07 -17.88
C ALA A 258 -3.31 -34.27 -17.14
N GLY A 259 -3.87 -34.62 -15.98
CA GLY A 259 -3.25 -35.60 -15.07
C GLY A 259 -1.91 -35.08 -14.58
N ASP A 260 -0.85 -35.87 -14.75
CA ASP A 260 0.52 -35.48 -14.36
C ASP A 260 1.30 -34.72 -15.44
N LYS A 261 0.70 -34.48 -16.61
CA LYS A 261 1.34 -33.79 -17.74
C LYS A 261 0.76 -32.40 -17.95
N VAL A 262 1.57 -31.51 -18.51
CA VAL A 262 1.15 -30.21 -19.01
C VAL A 262 1.14 -30.25 -20.54
N ILE A 263 0.01 -29.92 -21.14
CA ILE A 263 -0.15 -29.84 -22.60
C ILE A 263 -0.30 -28.39 -23.04
N SER A 264 0.27 -28.06 -24.21
CA SER A 264 0.10 -26.74 -24.82
C SER A 264 -1.12 -26.74 -25.74
N MET A 265 -2.02 -25.79 -25.53
CA MET A 265 -3.23 -25.61 -26.33
C MET A 265 -3.25 -24.22 -26.94
N ARG A 266 -3.48 -24.13 -28.25
CA ARG A 266 -3.74 -22.86 -28.93
C ARG A 266 -5.21 -22.49 -28.76
N ILE A 267 -5.47 -21.27 -28.30
CA ILE A 267 -6.81 -20.74 -28.07
C ILE A 267 -7.02 -19.56 -29.03
N GLU A 268 -8.07 -19.66 -29.83
CA GLU A 268 -8.55 -18.58 -30.69
C GLU A 268 -9.63 -17.77 -29.96
N PRO A 269 -9.79 -16.49 -30.31
CA PRO A 269 -10.85 -15.68 -29.70
C PRO A 269 -12.23 -16.22 -30.15
N GLU A 270 -13.12 -16.43 -29.19
CA GLU A 270 -14.50 -16.87 -29.46
C GLU A 270 -15.36 -15.70 -29.96
N LYS A 271 -15.07 -14.48 -29.48
CA LYS A 271 -15.84 -13.28 -29.78
C LYS A 271 -14.91 -12.08 -29.98
N ILE A 272 -15.24 -11.27 -30.99
CA ILE A 272 -14.58 -10.01 -31.29
C ILE A 272 -15.64 -8.90 -31.25
N LEU A 273 -15.47 -7.95 -30.34
CA LEU A 273 -16.30 -6.75 -30.25
C LEU A 273 -15.56 -5.56 -30.85
N LYS A 274 -16.22 -4.86 -31.76
CA LYS A 274 -15.75 -3.63 -32.37
C LYS A 274 -16.61 -2.49 -31.83
N SER A 275 -15.99 -1.48 -31.23
CA SER A 275 -16.73 -0.26 -30.88
C SER A 275 -17.12 0.52 -32.16
N PRO A 276 -18.03 1.50 -32.05
CA PRO A 276 -18.15 2.55 -33.06
C PRO A 276 -16.76 3.13 -33.41
N GLY A 277 -16.54 3.45 -34.69
CA GLY A 277 -15.29 4.01 -35.20
C GLY A 277 -14.24 3.01 -35.66
N VAL A 278 -14.39 1.70 -35.40
CA VAL A 278 -13.42 0.70 -35.88
C VAL A 278 -13.42 0.62 -37.40
N ILE A 279 -12.25 0.81 -38.01
CA ILE A 279 -12.04 0.70 -39.45
C ILE A 279 -11.63 -0.74 -39.78
N THR A 280 -12.30 -1.36 -40.74
CA THR A 280 -11.97 -2.71 -41.22
C THR A 280 -11.22 -2.61 -42.54
N HIS A 281 -9.91 -2.90 -42.51
CA HIS A 281 -9.09 -3.02 -43.70
C HIS A 281 -9.10 -4.46 -44.22
N ARG A 282 -8.53 -4.69 -45.41
CA ARG A 282 -8.45 -6.04 -46.01
C ARG A 282 -7.78 -7.08 -45.09
N ASN A 283 -6.77 -6.68 -44.32
CA ASN A 283 -5.90 -7.60 -43.57
C ASN A 283 -5.82 -7.32 -42.06
N TYR A 284 -6.43 -6.24 -41.57
CA TYR A 284 -6.36 -5.84 -40.16
C TYR A 284 -7.56 -4.98 -39.76
N LEU A 285 -7.78 -4.88 -38.45
CA LEU A 285 -8.72 -3.96 -37.85
C LEU A 285 -7.95 -2.78 -37.27
N GLU A 286 -8.46 -1.56 -37.44
CA GLU A 286 -7.85 -0.36 -36.89
C GLU A 286 -8.77 0.30 -35.86
N ALA A 287 -8.21 0.53 -34.68
CA ALA A 287 -8.83 1.33 -33.63
C ALA A 287 -8.05 2.65 -33.50
N SER A 288 -8.54 3.68 -34.19
CA SER A 288 -7.94 5.03 -34.24
C SER A 288 -8.94 6.04 -33.68
N GLY A 289 -8.45 6.98 -32.88
CA GLY A 289 -9.29 8.08 -32.38
C GLY A 289 -10.26 7.70 -31.26
N GLN A 290 -11.29 8.55 -31.11
CA GLN A 290 -12.32 8.44 -30.07
C GLN A 290 -13.73 8.48 -30.67
N TYR A 291 -14.71 8.02 -29.89
CA TYR A 291 -16.12 8.15 -30.20
C TYR A 291 -16.90 8.52 -28.93
N HIS A 292 -18.09 9.10 -29.12
CA HIS A 292 -18.91 9.57 -28.00
C HIS A 292 -19.82 8.45 -27.46
N VAL A 293 -19.88 8.33 -26.13
CA VAL A 293 -20.86 7.54 -25.39
C VAL A 293 -21.56 8.47 -24.41
N GLY A 294 -22.73 8.99 -24.82
CA GLY A 294 -23.39 10.08 -24.10
C GLY A 294 -22.52 11.34 -24.12
N ILE A 295 -22.13 11.83 -22.94
CA ILE A 295 -21.25 13.02 -22.79
C ILE A 295 -19.77 12.66 -22.69
N LEU A 296 -19.42 11.37 -22.68
CA LEU A 296 -18.05 10.92 -22.50
C LEU A 296 -17.42 10.58 -23.85
N GLU A 297 -16.21 11.08 -24.06
CA GLU A 297 -15.37 10.70 -25.19
C GLU A 297 -14.52 9.49 -24.78
N VAL A 298 -14.64 8.39 -25.52
CA VAL A 298 -13.96 7.13 -25.22
C VAL A 298 -13.16 6.64 -26.42
N PRO A 299 -11.97 6.03 -26.22
CA PRO A 299 -11.17 5.52 -27.32
C PRO A 299 -11.91 4.46 -28.13
N VAL A 300 -11.75 4.50 -29.45
CA VAL A 300 -12.14 3.40 -30.33
C VAL A 300 -11.40 2.14 -29.88
N SER A 301 -12.09 1.00 -29.86
CA SER A 301 -11.54 -0.23 -29.30
C SER A 301 -11.95 -1.49 -30.07
N ILE A 302 -11.01 -2.43 -30.15
CA ILE A 302 -11.22 -3.79 -30.62
C ILE A 302 -10.97 -4.74 -29.44
N THR A 303 -11.98 -5.51 -29.05
CA THR A 303 -11.93 -6.36 -27.86
C THR A 303 -12.13 -7.83 -28.22
N TYR A 304 -11.18 -8.68 -27.83
CA TYR A 304 -11.14 -10.12 -28.10
C TYR A 304 -11.39 -10.90 -26.81
N TYR A 305 -12.26 -11.92 -26.87
CA TYR A 305 -12.62 -12.77 -25.75
C TYR A 305 -12.06 -14.18 -25.96
N PHE A 306 -11.27 -14.66 -25.00
CA PHE A 306 -10.63 -15.96 -25.05
C PHE A 306 -11.17 -16.86 -23.93
N PRO A 307 -11.99 -17.88 -24.25
CA PRO A 307 -12.46 -18.83 -23.26
C PRO A 307 -11.30 -19.69 -22.77
N MET A 308 -11.13 -19.79 -21.46
CA MET A 308 -9.99 -20.50 -20.87
C MET A 308 -10.34 -21.95 -20.56
N PRO A 309 -9.50 -22.92 -20.97
CA PRO A 309 -9.66 -24.30 -20.55
C PRO A 309 -9.58 -24.43 -19.03
N LYS A 310 -10.38 -25.33 -18.46
CA LYS A 310 -10.23 -25.75 -17.07
C LYS A 310 -8.81 -26.26 -16.83
N ASN A 311 -8.28 -26.07 -15.63
CA ASN A 311 -6.92 -26.49 -15.24
C ASN A 311 -5.77 -25.83 -16.04
N THR A 312 -6.03 -24.69 -16.67
CA THR A 312 -4.95 -23.86 -17.22
C THR A 312 -4.04 -23.38 -16.07
N VAL A 313 -2.73 -23.42 -16.29
CA VAL A 313 -1.71 -22.98 -15.33
C VAL A 313 -0.88 -21.79 -15.84
N GLN A 314 -0.93 -21.51 -17.14
CA GLN A 314 -0.22 -20.42 -17.80
C GLN A 314 -0.95 -20.04 -19.09
N VAL A 315 -0.95 -18.75 -19.44
CA VAL A 315 -1.42 -18.25 -20.73
C VAL A 315 -0.46 -17.19 -21.26
N GLU A 316 -0.02 -17.35 -22.50
CA GLU A 316 0.72 -16.34 -23.26
C GLU A 316 -0.10 -15.92 -24.49
N PHE A 317 -0.23 -14.61 -24.70
CA PHE A 317 -0.81 -14.03 -25.91
C PHE A 317 0.28 -13.63 -26.89
N LYS A 318 0.01 -13.82 -28.17
CA LYS A 318 0.84 -13.36 -29.28
C LYS A 318 -0.03 -12.56 -30.25
N ALA A 319 0.19 -11.26 -30.31
CA ALA A 319 -0.54 -10.34 -31.20
C ALA A 319 0.40 -9.77 -32.28
N LEU A 320 -0.03 -9.77 -33.53
CA LEU A 320 0.63 -9.04 -34.62
C LEU A 320 -0.04 -7.67 -34.74
N VAL A 321 0.68 -6.63 -34.34
CA VAL A 321 0.18 -5.26 -34.28
C VAL A 321 1.15 -4.27 -34.91
N ALA A 322 0.65 -3.11 -35.30
CA ALA A 322 1.43 -1.96 -35.76
C ALA A 322 0.79 -0.65 -35.24
N ASN A 323 1.46 0.46 -35.50
CA ASN A 323 1.06 1.83 -35.15
C ASN A 323 0.99 2.10 -33.64
N ASP A 324 0.25 3.12 -33.22
CA ASP A 324 0.16 3.59 -31.84
C ASP A 324 -0.83 2.76 -31.02
N TYR A 325 -0.43 1.53 -30.70
CA TYR A 325 -1.28 0.59 -29.98
C TYR A 325 -1.15 0.68 -28.46
N ARG A 326 -2.28 0.56 -27.77
CA ARG A 326 -2.39 0.25 -26.34
C ARG A 326 -3.15 -1.05 -26.16
N ILE A 327 -2.48 -2.03 -25.55
CA ILE A 327 -3.05 -3.35 -25.24
C ILE A 327 -3.36 -3.39 -23.75
N SER A 328 -4.62 -3.68 -23.43
CA SER A 328 -5.12 -3.84 -22.06
C SER A 328 -5.79 -5.19 -21.88
N ILE A 329 -5.78 -5.70 -20.65
CA ILE A 329 -6.31 -7.04 -20.32
C ILE A 329 -7.21 -7.01 -19.09
N ARG A 330 -8.17 -7.92 -19.04
CA ARG A 330 -8.98 -8.25 -17.85
C ARG A 330 -9.39 -9.73 -17.86
N GLN A 331 -9.99 -10.20 -16.76
CA GLN A 331 -10.64 -11.51 -16.72
C GLN A 331 -12.09 -11.40 -16.25
N SER A 332 -12.90 -12.38 -16.67
CA SER A 332 -14.15 -12.76 -16.01
C SER A 332 -13.98 -14.15 -15.41
N HIS A 333 -14.59 -14.38 -14.24
CA HIS A 333 -14.63 -15.68 -13.57
C HIS A 333 -15.82 -15.79 -12.61
N HIS A 334 -16.03 -17.00 -12.08
CA HIS A 334 -16.98 -17.28 -11.01
C HIS A 334 -16.24 -17.78 -9.77
N PHE A 335 -16.71 -17.39 -8.58
CA PHE A 335 -16.23 -17.93 -7.31
C PHE A 335 -17.36 -18.09 -6.30
N THR A 336 -17.19 -19.02 -5.37
CA THR A 336 -18.16 -19.25 -4.29
C THR A 336 -17.68 -18.58 -3.00
N ILE A 337 -18.58 -17.85 -2.36
CA ILE A 337 -18.40 -17.32 -1.00
C ILE A 337 -19.37 -18.01 -0.04
N ILE A 338 -18.97 -18.11 1.22
CA ILE A 338 -19.82 -18.61 2.31
C ILE A 338 -20.33 -17.42 3.10
N GLU A 339 -21.64 -17.21 3.12
CA GLU A 339 -22.32 -16.15 3.87
C GLU A 339 -23.21 -16.78 4.94
N GLY A 340 -22.72 -16.80 6.19
CA GLY A 340 -23.35 -17.55 7.27
C GLY A 340 -23.27 -19.07 7.02
N SER A 341 -24.42 -19.72 6.84
CA SER A 341 -24.52 -21.15 6.50
C SER A 341 -24.84 -21.41 5.03
N LYS A 342 -24.91 -20.38 4.18
CA LYS A 342 -25.28 -20.51 2.76
C LYS A 342 -24.08 -20.27 1.85
N GLU A 343 -23.96 -21.08 0.81
CA GLU A 343 -23.04 -20.85 -0.29
C GLU A 343 -23.70 -19.98 -1.36
N LYS A 344 -22.97 -18.96 -1.84
CA LYS A 344 -23.39 -18.08 -2.93
C LYS A 344 -22.31 -18.08 -4.00
N THR A 345 -22.70 -18.43 -5.22
CA THR A 345 -21.83 -18.26 -6.40
C THR A 345 -21.91 -16.80 -6.87
N VAL A 346 -20.76 -16.18 -7.06
CA VAL A 346 -20.59 -14.80 -7.48
C VAL A 346 -19.89 -14.79 -8.84
N THR A 347 -20.48 -14.07 -9.80
CA THR A 347 -19.90 -13.83 -11.13
C THR A 347 -19.22 -12.47 -11.14
N VAL A 348 -17.99 -12.40 -11.67
CA VAL A 348 -17.36 -11.12 -11.97
C VAL A 348 -18.17 -10.39 -13.04
N SER A 349 -18.66 -9.20 -12.74
CA SER A 349 -19.38 -8.41 -13.72
C SER A 349 -18.48 -7.91 -14.84
N GLU A 350 -19.00 -7.94 -16.06
CA GLU A 350 -18.32 -7.39 -17.24
C GLU A 350 -18.44 -5.87 -17.34
N VAL A 351 -19.35 -5.25 -16.59
CA VAL A 351 -19.66 -3.82 -16.66
C VAL A 351 -19.70 -3.29 -15.21
N PRO A 352 -19.23 -2.07 -14.93
CA PRO A 352 -19.35 -1.50 -13.60
C PRO A 352 -20.80 -1.06 -13.33
N LEU A 353 -21.74 -2.01 -13.25
CA LEU A 353 -23.14 -1.74 -12.97
C LEU A 353 -23.35 -1.57 -11.47
N ARG A 354 -24.29 -0.68 -11.13
CA ARG A 354 -24.67 -0.37 -9.75
C ARG A 354 -25.15 -1.65 -9.04
N GLY A 355 -24.42 -2.07 -8.01
CA GLY A 355 -24.77 -3.24 -7.19
C GLY A 355 -24.22 -4.58 -7.71
N GLU A 356 -23.51 -4.60 -8.85
CA GLU A 356 -22.91 -5.83 -9.38
C GLU A 356 -21.44 -5.97 -8.99
N TRP A 357 -21.17 -6.78 -7.96
CA TRP A 357 -19.82 -7.04 -7.43
C TRP A 357 -19.38 -8.49 -7.69
N PRO A 358 -18.07 -8.74 -7.95
CA PRO A 358 -16.99 -7.76 -8.18
C PRO A 358 -16.89 -7.33 -9.65
N TYR A 359 -16.36 -6.13 -9.90
CA TYR A 359 -15.94 -5.67 -11.22
C TYR A 359 -14.42 -5.47 -11.26
N TYR A 360 -13.78 -5.99 -12.32
CA TYR A 360 -12.35 -5.83 -12.55
C TYR A 360 -12.11 -5.06 -13.86
N PRO A 361 -11.54 -3.84 -13.80
CA PRO A 361 -11.33 -3.03 -15.00
C PRO A 361 -10.23 -3.62 -15.89
N PHE A 362 -10.11 -3.07 -17.09
CA PHE A 362 -8.92 -3.30 -17.89
C PHE A 362 -7.70 -2.61 -17.25
N PHE A 363 -6.54 -3.26 -17.31
CA PHE A 363 -5.25 -2.60 -17.06
C PHE A 363 -4.33 -2.77 -18.26
N VAL A 364 -3.46 -1.80 -18.48
CA VAL A 364 -2.56 -1.75 -19.63
C VAL A 364 -1.40 -2.74 -19.43
N ILE A 365 -1.16 -3.60 -20.42
CA ILE A 365 -0.08 -4.60 -20.40
C ILE A 365 1.05 -4.26 -21.37
N ARG A 366 0.74 -3.64 -22.52
CA ARG A 366 1.71 -3.25 -23.54
C ARG A 366 1.24 -1.98 -24.25
N ARG A 367 2.20 -1.18 -24.70
CA ARG A 367 1.99 0.06 -25.46
C ARG A 367 3.03 0.13 -26.58
N ALA A 368 2.77 0.91 -27.62
CA ALA A 368 3.77 1.27 -28.63
C ALA A 368 4.85 2.18 -28.00
N LYS A 369 6.04 2.20 -28.60
CA LYS A 369 7.10 3.13 -28.19
C LYS A 369 6.94 4.43 -29.00
N GLY A 370 6.24 5.40 -28.40
CA GLY A 370 5.87 6.64 -29.07
C GLY A 370 4.70 6.46 -30.04
N ASN A 371 4.24 7.58 -30.60
CA ASN A 371 3.09 7.64 -31.49
C ASN A 371 3.48 7.34 -32.95
N VAL A 372 3.52 6.06 -33.30
CA VAL A 372 3.89 5.57 -34.64
C VAL A 372 2.65 5.47 -35.52
N ARG A 373 2.69 6.04 -36.73
CA ARG A 373 1.50 6.12 -37.62
C ARG A 373 1.69 5.49 -39.01
N ASP A 374 2.91 5.05 -39.32
CA ASP A 374 3.34 4.60 -40.66
C ASP A 374 3.57 3.08 -40.77
N MET A 375 3.15 2.32 -39.75
CA MET A 375 3.36 0.88 -39.58
C MET A 375 4.82 0.42 -39.49
N SER A 376 5.79 1.33 -39.32
CA SER A 376 7.21 0.97 -39.18
C SER A 376 7.51 0.03 -38.02
N ASN A 377 6.66 0.02 -37.00
CA ASN A 377 6.76 -0.85 -35.81
C ASN A 377 5.98 -2.18 -35.93
N LYS A 378 5.51 -2.56 -37.12
CA LYS A 378 4.73 -3.80 -37.30
C LYS A 378 5.50 -5.03 -36.80
N GLY A 379 4.95 -5.72 -35.81
CA GLY A 379 5.64 -6.84 -35.19
C GLY A 379 4.77 -7.65 -34.24
N PHE A 380 5.33 -8.79 -33.79
CA PHE A 380 4.69 -9.60 -32.78
C PHE A 380 4.96 -9.06 -31.38
N VAL A 381 3.89 -8.77 -30.66
CA VAL A 381 3.91 -8.42 -29.24
C VAL A 381 3.45 -9.64 -28.43
N ARG A 382 4.29 -10.06 -27.47
CA ARG A 382 3.99 -11.16 -26.54
C ARG A 382 3.78 -10.66 -25.12
N PHE A 383 2.80 -11.24 -24.45
CA PHE A 383 2.51 -10.95 -23.04
C PHE A 383 1.78 -12.11 -22.38
N SER A 384 2.12 -12.38 -21.12
CA SER A 384 1.48 -13.41 -20.30
C SER A 384 0.33 -12.82 -19.48
N TYR A 385 -0.66 -13.64 -19.17
CA TYR A 385 -1.70 -13.28 -18.21
C TYR A 385 -1.32 -13.69 -16.78
N GLY A 386 -1.60 -12.80 -15.84
CA GLY A 386 -1.49 -13.08 -14.42
C GLY A 386 -2.09 -11.95 -13.58
N MET A 387 -2.45 -12.27 -12.35
CA MET A 387 -2.98 -11.32 -11.38
C MET A 387 -1.85 -10.73 -10.56
N LEU A 388 -1.97 -9.45 -10.16
CA LEU A 388 -0.98 -8.81 -9.28
C LEU A 388 -0.91 -9.55 -7.95
N THR A 389 0.28 -10.02 -7.59
CA THR A 389 0.57 -10.70 -6.32
C THR A 389 1.52 -9.92 -5.44
N GLY A 390 2.38 -9.09 -6.03
CA GLY A 390 3.36 -8.30 -5.30
C GLY A 390 3.77 -7.04 -6.05
N LEU A 391 4.13 -6.01 -5.30
CA LEU A 391 4.66 -4.74 -5.77
C LEU A 391 5.85 -4.41 -4.86
N THR A 392 7.04 -4.26 -5.41
CA THR A 392 8.23 -3.86 -4.65
C THR A 392 8.84 -2.63 -5.28
N THR A 393 9.06 -1.59 -4.50
CA THR A 393 9.81 -0.40 -4.89
C THR A 393 11.06 -0.29 -4.02
N MET A 394 12.21 -0.10 -4.66
CA MET A 394 13.50 0.12 -4.00
C MET A 394 14.07 1.43 -4.52
N GLY A 395 14.67 2.23 -3.65
CA GLY A 395 15.11 3.59 -3.98
C GLY A 395 16.41 3.99 -3.32
N LEU A 396 17.12 4.93 -3.95
CA LEU A 396 18.21 5.69 -3.37
C LEU A 396 17.90 7.18 -3.55
N ASN A 397 18.07 7.96 -2.49
CA ASN A 397 17.92 9.41 -2.51
C ASN A 397 19.18 10.11 -2.02
N MET A 398 19.37 11.35 -2.46
CA MET A 398 20.48 12.18 -2.02
C MET A 398 20.09 13.65 -1.96
N GLU A 399 20.74 14.37 -1.04
CA GLU A 399 20.71 15.83 -0.95
C GLU A 399 22.12 16.35 -0.72
N LEU A 400 22.53 17.39 -1.44
CA LEU A 400 23.84 18.04 -1.31
C LEU A 400 23.67 19.55 -1.27
N ASN A 401 24.16 20.17 -0.20
CA ASN A 401 24.16 21.61 0.02
C ASN A 401 25.61 22.10 0.14
N LEU A 402 26.16 22.66 -0.94
CA LEU A 402 27.58 23.03 -1.01
C LEU A 402 27.82 24.35 -1.76
N ILE A 403 28.35 25.37 -1.08
CA ILE A 403 28.79 26.65 -1.67
C ILE A 403 27.69 27.26 -2.56
N GLY A 404 26.46 27.37 -2.04
CA GLY A 404 25.30 27.91 -2.75
C GLY A 404 24.74 27.00 -3.85
N PHE A 405 25.27 25.78 -4.04
CA PHE A 405 24.60 24.75 -4.82
C PHE A 405 23.70 23.91 -3.91
N HIS A 406 22.48 23.64 -4.36
CA HIS A 406 21.56 22.69 -3.76
C HIS A 406 21.20 21.63 -4.80
N LEU A 407 21.51 20.37 -4.52
CA LEU A 407 21.17 19.24 -5.36
C LEU A 407 20.26 18.31 -4.59
N LYS A 408 19.17 17.85 -5.21
CA LYS A 408 18.30 16.82 -4.67
C LYS A 408 17.98 15.81 -5.76
N GLY A 409 18.14 14.53 -5.47
CA GLY A 409 17.88 13.49 -6.46
C GLY A 409 17.35 12.21 -5.84
N GLU A 410 16.62 11.47 -6.65
CA GLU A 410 16.07 10.17 -6.29
C GLU A 410 16.09 9.25 -7.52
N TYR A 411 16.47 7.98 -7.31
CA TYR A 411 16.38 6.93 -8.32
C TYR A 411 15.73 5.69 -7.72
N ASN A 412 14.66 5.23 -8.36
CA ASN A 412 13.87 4.11 -7.90
C ASN A 412 13.72 3.02 -8.94
N ARG A 413 13.59 1.79 -8.47
CA ARG A 413 13.26 0.60 -9.24
C ARG A 413 11.99 -0.03 -8.70
N ASN A 414 11.02 -0.24 -9.57
CA ASN A 414 9.74 -0.88 -9.24
C ASN A 414 9.65 -2.27 -9.88
N PHE A 415 9.10 -3.22 -9.15
CA PHE A 415 8.87 -4.61 -9.56
C PHE A 415 7.42 -4.98 -9.28
N CYS A 416 6.62 -5.21 -10.33
CA CYS A 416 5.29 -5.80 -10.21
C CYS A 416 5.38 -7.30 -10.48
N TYR A 417 4.92 -8.12 -9.55
CA TYR A 417 4.87 -9.58 -9.67
C TYR A 417 3.46 -10.03 -9.98
N PHE A 418 3.34 -10.96 -10.91
CA PHE A 418 2.08 -11.54 -11.33
C PHE A 418 2.12 -13.05 -11.24
N GLN A 419 0.97 -13.66 -11.02
CA GLN A 419 0.81 -15.10 -11.05
C GLN A 419 -0.51 -15.47 -11.72
N TYR A 420 -0.51 -16.49 -12.58
CA TYR A 420 -1.76 -17.08 -13.07
C TYR A 420 -2.55 -17.65 -11.87
N PRO A 421 -3.87 -17.44 -11.76
CA PRO A 421 -4.61 -17.62 -10.51
C PRO A 421 -4.95 -19.08 -10.15
N VAL A 422 -3.92 -19.90 -10.08
CA VAL A 422 -3.91 -21.26 -9.53
C VAL A 422 -2.69 -21.40 -8.61
N LYS A 423 -2.76 -22.32 -7.64
CA LYS A 423 -1.72 -22.47 -6.60
C LYS A 423 -0.29 -22.55 -7.16
N LYS A 424 -0.10 -23.31 -8.25
CA LYS A 424 1.17 -23.46 -8.97
C LYS A 424 1.13 -22.81 -10.36
N GLY A 425 0.47 -21.66 -10.47
CA GLY A 425 0.41 -20.91 -11.72
C GLY A 425 1.76 -20.31 -12.10
N ASP A 426 1.97 -20.12 -13.40
CA ASP A 426 3.13 -19.43 -13.93
C ASP A 426 3.24 -18.02 -13.36
N ARG A 427 4.48 -17.56 -13.19
CA ARG A 427 4.79 -16.26 -12.60
C ARG A 427 5.49 -15.37 -13.60
N SER A 428 5.06 -14.13 -13.68
CA SER A 428 5.72 -13.11 -14.50
C SER A 428 6.02 -11.87 -13.68
N LYS A 429 6.86 -10.98 -14.23
CA LYS A 429 7.32 -9.78 -13.55
C LYS A 429 7.42 -8.62 -14.54
N TRP A 430 6.97 -7.44 -14.13
CA TRP A 430 7.30 -6.19 -14.78
C TRP A 430 8.33 -5.44 -13.95
N THR A 431 9.19 -4.69 -14.63
CA THR A 431 10.22 -3.91 -13.97
C THR A 431 10.38 -2.60 -14.72
N ASP A 432 10.43 -1.52 -13.96
CA ASP A 432 10.67 -0.17 -14.50
C ASP A 432 11.39 0.71 -13.47
N ALA A 433 11.78 1.91 -13.88
CA ALA A 433 12.39 2.90 -13.00
C ALA A 433 11.71 4.27 -13.07
N ALA A 434 11.89 5.04 -12.01
CA ALA A 434 11.57 6.45 -11.97
C ALA A 434 12.75 7.19 -11.32
N TYR A 435 13.06 8.39 -11.80
CA TYR A 435 14.10 9.22 -11.20
C TYR A 435 13.85 10.70 -11.43
N PHE A 436 14.43 11.52 -10.57
CA PHE A 436 14.60 12.95 -10.80
C PHE A 436 15.93 13.44 -10.22
N LEU A 437 16.40 14.58 -10.72
CA LEU A 437 17.48 15.37 -10.16
C LEU A 437 17.15 16.84 -10.34
N THR A 438 17.13 17.58 -9.24
CA THR A 438 17.05 19.04 -9.23
C THR A 438 18.40 19.61 -8.82
N VAL A 439 18.79 20.70 -9.47
CA VAL A 439 20.01 21.45 -9.16
C VAL A 439 19.64 22.93 -9.14
N THR A 440 19.92 23.61 -8.03
CA THR A 440 19.81 25.07 -7.94
C THR A 440 21.14 25.68 -7.52
N LYS A 441 21.36 26.92 -7.94
CA LYS A 441 22.54 27.71 -7.63
C LYS A 441 22.14 29.14 -7.27
N ASP A 442 22.56 29.55 -6.09
CA ASP A 442 22.47 30.95 -5.65
C ASP A 442 23.56 31.78 -6.35
N ILE A 443 23.12 32.78 -7.11
CA ILE A 443 23.95 33.78 -7.81
C ILE A 443 23.38 35.15 -7.45
N ASN A 444 23.68 35.63 -6.23
CA ASN A 444 23.14 36.86 -5.65
C ASN A 444 23.05 38.02 -6.68
N PRO A 445 21.86 38.63 -6.90
CA PRO A 445 20.58 38.46 -6.18
C PRO A 445 19.64 37.38 -6.74
N PHE A 446 20.09 36.59 -7.71
CA PHE A 446 19.27 35.61 -8.42
C PHE A 446 19.53 34.18 -7.93
N MET A 447 18.57 33.29 -8.21
CA MET A 447 18.75 31.84 -8.13
C MET A 447 18.44 31.27 -9.51
N VAL A 448 19.30 30.37 -9.99
CA VAL A 448 19.07 29.62 -11.24
C VAL A 448 18.94 28.15 -10.91
N GLY A 449 17.99 27.46 -11.54
CA GLY A 449 17.75 26.04 -11.31
C GLY A 449 17.43 25.27 -12.59
N ALA A 450 17.65 23.96 -12.54
CA ALA A 450 17.28 23.01 -13.57
C ALA A 450 16.77 21.72 -12.93
N GLU A 451 15.85 21.04 -13.63
CA GLU A 451 15.32 19.74 -13.25
C GLU A 451 15.40 18.78 -14.44
N ILE A 452 15.76 17.53 -14.16
CA ILE A 452 15.59 16.41 -15.07
C ILE A 452 14.81 15.30 -14.36
N PHE A 453 13.84 14.70 -15.04
CA PHE A 453 13.07 13.59 -14.48
C PHE A 453 12.62 12.61 -15.56
N SER A 454 12.31 11.39 -15.15
CA SER A 454 11.73 10.35 -16.01
C SER A 454 10.96 9.35 -15.16
N ILE A 455 9.74 9.01 -15.57
CA ILE A 455 8.93 7.95 -14.96
C ILE A 455 8.60 6.93 -16.05
N GLY A 456 9.04 5.68 -15.87
CA GLY A 456 8.77 4.63 -16.82
C GLY A 456 7.28 4.24 -16.86
N SER A 457 6.78 3.84 -18.03
CA SER A 457 5.36 3.56 -18.25
C SER A 457 4.80 2.37 -17.45
N LYS A 458 5.68 1.51 -16.91
CA LYS A 458 5.32 0.38 -16.04
C LYS A 458 5.66 0.63 -14.57
N TYR A 459 6.19 1.81 -14.24
CA TYR A 459 6.41 2.21 -12.87
C TYR A 459 5.05 2.35 -12.17
N ASN A 460 4.85 1.62 -11.07
CA ASN A 460 3.55 1.58 -10.41
C ASN A 460 3.68 1.88 -8.91
N THR A 461 3.17 3.03 -8.50
CA THR A 461 2.91 3.42 -7.10
C THR A 461 1.44 3.76 -6.87
N TYR A 462 0.71 4.18 -7.92
CA TYR A 462 -0.73 4.53 -7.84
C TYR A 462 -1.42 4.48 -9.23
N HIS A 463 -0.83 3.87 -10.26
CA HIS A 463 -1.25 4.15 -11.65
C HIS A 463 -2.73 3.77 -11.95
N PRO A 464 -3.63 4.72 -12.30
CA PRO A 464 -5.06 4.47 -12.52
C PRO A 464 -5.39 3.56 -13.71
N ASN A 465 -4.41 3.24 -14.56
CA ASN A 465 -4.57 2.25 -15.64
C ASN A 465 -3.62 1.05 -15.46
N GLY A 466 -2.99 0.96 -14.28
CA GLY A 466 -2.02 -0.05 -13.92
C GLY A 466 -2.66 -1.30 -13.29
N PRO A 467 -1.83 -2.31 -12.98
CA PRO A 467 -2.24 -3.49 -12.23
C PRO A 467 -2.97 -3.14 -10.93
N PHE A 468 -3.98 -3.93 -10.58
CA PHE A 468 -4.78 -3.78 -9.37
C PHE A 468 -4.89 -5.11 -8.62
N TRP A 469 -5.37 -5.04 -7.38
CA TRP A 469 -5.55 -6.20 -6.51
C TRP A 469 -6.93 -6.83 -6.68
N TYR A 470 -6.99 -8.15 -6.78
CA TYR A 470 -8.27 -8.87 -6.90
C TYR A 470 -8.79 -9.32 -5.54
N PHE A 471 -10.08 -9.24 -5.28
CA PHE A 471 -10.65 -9.59 -3.98
C PHE A 471 -11.92 -10.42 -4.11
N ASN A 472 -12.01 -11.49 -3.33
CA ASN A 472 -13.19 -12.36 -3.28
C ASN A 472 -14.07 -12.07 -2.06
N ASP A 473 -13.82 -10.97 -1.34
CA ASP A 473 -14.66 -10.50 -0.24
C ASP A 473 -14.89 -9.00 -0.44
N GLU A 474 -16.15 -8.58 -0.50
CA GLU A 474 -16.53 -7.18 -0.72
C GLU A 474 -15.96 -6.25 0.35
N ARG A 475 -15.75 -6.74 1.58
CA ARG A 475 -15.17 -5.97 2.69
C ARG A 475 -13.70 -5.63 2.48
N GLN A 476 -13.01 -6.37 1.60
CA GLN A 476 -11.63 -6.06 1.21
C GLN A 476 -11.56 -4.89 0.22
N ILE A 477 -12.71 -4.46 -0.31
CA ILE A 477 -12.79 -3.28 -1.17
C ILE A 477 -12.95 -2.03 -0.30
N PRO A 478 -12.14 -0.99 -0.50
CA PRO A 478 -12.17 0.24 0.28
C PRO A 478 -13.52 0.99 0.33
N TRP A 479 -14.41 0.84 -0.65
CA TRP A 479 -15.63 1.66 -0.77
C TRP A 479 -16.92 0.85 -0.86
N GLN A 480 -17.88 1.16 0.03
CA GLN A 480 -19.25 0.66 0.02
C GLN A 480 -20.18 1.82 0.39
N TYR A 481 -20.83 2.44 -0.62
CA TYR A 481 -21.89 3.41 -0.40
C TYR A 481 -23.25 2.70 -0.51
N ARG A 482 -24.26 3.11 0.28
CA ARG A 482 -25.61 2.52 0.27
C ARG A 482 -26.15 2.34 -1.16
N GLY A 483 -26.08 1.11 -1.66
CA GLY A 483 -26.56 0.72 -2.98
C GLY A 483 -25.79 1.30 -4.17
N VAL A 484 -24.66 1.99 -3.99
CA VAL A 484 -23.73 2.33 -5.08
C VAL A 484 -22.42 1.66 -4.69
N THR A 485 -22.02 0.64 -5.43
CA THR A 485 -20.74 -0.05 -5.24
C THR A 485 -19.76 0.49 -6.27
N GLY A 486 -18.60 0.90 -5.80
CA GLY A 486 -17.61 1.72 -6.50
C GLY A 486 -16.31 1.09 -6.09
N TYR A 487 -15.64 0.54 -7.09
CA TYR A 487 -14.66 -0.50 -6.89
C TYR A 487 -13.28 0.13 -6.90
N ASN A 488 -12.69 0.44 -5.74
CA ASN A 488 -11.29 0.84 -5.71
C ASN A 488 -10.38 -0.33 -5.32
N ASN A 489 -10.03 -1.13 -6.32
CA ASN A 489 -9.12 -2.27 -6.16
C ASN A 489 -7.63 -1.86 -6.16
N ARG A 490 -7.34 -0.56 -6.00
CA ARG A 490 -5.99 0.02 -6.05
C ARG A 490 -5.65 0.62 -4.71
N TYR A 491 -4.41 0.39 -4.27
CA TYR A 491 -3.85 0.96 -3.06
C TYR A 491 -2.65 1.82 -3.48
N PRO A 492 -2.72 3.15 -3.33
CA PRO A 492 -1.55 4.01 -3.53
C PRO A 492 -0.43 3.65 -2.56
N LEU A 493 0.80 3.76 -3.03
CA LEU A 493 1.98 3.96 -2.20
C LEU A 493 2.26 5.45 -2.00
N VAL A 494 1.82 6.29 -2.93
CA VAL A 494 1.94 7.75 -2.90
C VAL A 494 0.54 8.32 -3.02
N ASP A 495 0.10 8.96 -1.94
CA ASP A 495 -1.18 9.65 -1.84
C ASP A 495 -1.12 10.95 -2.67
N ASP A 496 -2.23 11.26 -3.34
CA ASP A 496 -2.45 12.57 -3.96
C ASP A 496 -3.04 13.44 -2.85
N ASN A 497 -2.28 14.45 -2.42
CA ASN A 497 -2.61 15.27 -1.26
C ASN A 497 -1.93 16.63 -1.44
N ASP A 498 -2.26 17.30 -2.55
CA ASP A 498 -1.55 18.50 -3.00
C ASP A 498 -1.84 19.73 -2.10
N ASP A 499 -2.97 19.71 -1.39
CA ASP A 499 -3.35 20.68 -0.36
C ASP A 499 -2.76 20.37 1.04
N ASN A 500 -2.08 19.23 1.18
CA ASN A 500 -1.43 18.73 2.38
C ASN A 500 -2.38 18.66 3.60
N ASP A 501 -3.64 18.30 3.39
CA ASP A 501 -4.55 18.03 4.48
C ASP A 501 -4.38 16.60 5.05
N ILE A 502 -5.25 16.19 5.98
CA ILE A 502 -5.17 14.88 6.65
C ILE A 502 -5.83 13.74 5.84
N TRP A 503 -6.35 14.02 4.65
CA TRP A 503 -7.14 13.19 3.74
C TRP A 503 -6.61 13.33 2.30
N PRO A 504 -6.16 12.24 1.66
CA PRO A 504 -5.77 12.33 0.26
C PRO A 504 -6.96 12.60 -0.67
N ASP A 505 -6.75 13.40 -1.70
CA ASP A 505 -7.65 13.59 -2.85
C ASP A 505 -7.90 12.28 -3.60
N ASN A 506 -6.93 11.37 -3.56
CA ASN A 506 -7.07 10.05 -4.17
C ASN A 506 -7.74 9.00 -3.26
N TRP A 507 -8.09 9.37 -2.02
CA TRP A 507 -8.64 8.47 -1.02
C TRP A 507 -10.17 8.50 -1.01
N VAL A 508 -10.76 7.42 -1.52
CA VAL A 508 -12.21 7.30 -1.75
C VAL A 508 -13.07 7.31 -0.47
N ASP A 509 -12.51 7.31 0.75
CA ASP A 509 -13.31 7.57 1.97
C ASP A 509 -13.71 9.05 2.12
N GLU A 510 -13.20 9.98 1.29
CA GLU A 510 -13.71 11.36 1.19
C GLU A 510 -15.26 11.42 1.06
N TRP A 511 -15.88 10.41 0.46
CA TRP A 511 -17.32 10.44 0.13
C TRP A 511 -18.21 9.66 1.11
N ASN A 512 -17.64 8.93 2.09
CA ASN A 512 -18.44 8.12 3.03
C ASN A 512 -18.58 8.75 4.42
N ILE A 513 -18.92 10.04 4.46
CA ILE A 513 -19.44 10.70 5.66
C ILE A 513 -20.95 10.40 5.78
N TYR A 514 -21.31 9.13 5.97
CA TYR A 514 -22.66 8.73 6.42
C TYR A 514 -22.75 8.56 7.95
N THR A 515 -21.96 9.36 8.67
CA THR A 515 -22.33 9.89 9.98
C THR A 515 -22.32 11.42 9.91
N PRO A 516 -23.44 12.04 9.51
CA PRO A 516 -23.64 13.48 9.64
C PRO A 516 -23.93 13.86 11.10
N ASP A 517 -23.02 13.53 12.03
CA ASP A 517 -23.08 13.99 13.43
C ASP A 517 -21.69 14.43 13.93
N SER A 518 -21.44 15.72 13.72
CA SER A 518 -21.01 16.71 14.73
C SER A 518 -19.73 16.55 15.56
N PHE A 519 -18.94 15.48 15.51
CA PHE A 519 -17.69 15.39 16.32
C PHE A 519 -16.35 15.32 15.56
N ILE A 520 -16.34 15.01 14.26
CA ILE A 520 -15.08 14.94 13.46
C ILE A 520 -15.05 16.00 12.35
N ARG A 521 -16.15 16.73 12.13
CA ARG A 521 -16.21 17.85 11.17
C ARG A 521 -15.61 19.17 11.69
N GLN A 522 -14.97 19.19 12.87
CA GLN A 522 -14.38 20.42 13.42
C GLN A 522 -12.90 20.61 13.10
N ASP A 523 -12.20 19.57 12.60
CA ASP A 523 -10.75 19.65 12.31
C ASP A 523 -10.45 19.39 10.82
N ALA A 524 -11.29 19.89 9.91
CA ALA A 524 -11.08 19.83 8.46
C ALA A 524 -10.20 20.97 7.92
N ALA A 525 -9.53 21.71 8.80
CA ALA A 525 -8.49 22.63 8.37
C ALA A 525 -7.16 21.88 8.37
N GLY A 526 -6.49 21.88 7.22
CA GLY A 526 -5.22 21.19 7.01
C GLY A 526 -4.13 21.61 8.00
N ILE A 527 -3.14 20.73 8.17
CA ILE A 527 -1.94 21.03 8.97
C ILE A 527 -1.02 21.89 8.10
N PHE A 528 -1.15 23.22 8.20
CA PHE A 528 -0.22 24.14 7.52
C PHE A 528 1.16 24.12 8.20
N PRO A 529 2.27 24.21 7.44
CA PRO A 529 3.61 24.37 7.99
C PRO A 529 3.68 25.54 8.97
N GLY A 530 3.94 25.25 10.25
CA GLY A 530 3.98 26.25 11.34
C GLY A 530 2.81 26.19 12.34
N LEU A 531 1.80 25.35 12.10
CA LEU A 531 0.61 25.19 12.98
C LEU A 531 0.59 23.88 13.80
N ASP A 532 1.58 23.01 13.63
CA ASP A 532 1.88 21.86 14.51
C ASP A 532 3.27 22.10 15.15
N LYS A 533 3.28 22.87 16.24
CA LYS A 533 4.49 23.23 17.01
C LYS A 533 4.97 22.07 17.87
N ASN A 534 4.08 21.18 18.31
CA ASN A 534 4.42 20.07 19.20
C ASN A 534 4.86 18.78 18.45
N LYS A 535 4.63 18.74 17.12
CA LYS A 535 4.95 17.65 16.18
C LYS A 535 4.25 16.34 16.50
N ASP A 536 3.05 16.41 17.07
CA ASP A 536 2.21 15.24 17.38
C ASP A 536 1.35 14.78 16.20
N GLN A 537 1.47 15.47 15.05
CA GLN A 537 0.72 15.22 13.81
C GLN A 537 -0.76 15.63 13.88
N PHE A 538 -1.12 16.49 14.83
CA PHE A 538 -2.40 17.20 14.91
C PHE A 538 -2.19 18.73 14.87
N PRO A 539 -3.17 19.52 14.38
CA PRO A 539 -3.08 20.98 14.42
C PRO A 539 -3.24 21.54 15.85
N ASP A 540 -2.33 22.40 16.30
CA ASP A 540 -2.33 22.96 17.67
C ASP A 540 -3.41 24.04 17.93
N TYR A 541 -4.18 24.45 16.91
CA TYR A 541 -5.13 25.57 17.05
C TYR A 541 -6.49 25.19 17.66
N ASN A 542 -6.74 23.92 17.99
CA ASN A 542 -7.98 23.52 18.68
C ASN A 542 -7.83 22.28 19.60
N VAL A 543 -6.84 22.30 20.48
CA VAL A 543 -6.56 21.17 21.41
C VAL A 543 -7.68 20.96 22.45
N ASN A 544 -8.58 21.93 22.60
CA ASN A 544 -9.56 22.02 23.68
C ASN A 544 -11.02 22.21 23.21
N ASN A 545 -11.28 22.17 21.90
CA ASN A 545 -12.62 22.26 21.33
C ASN A 545 -13.49 23.40 21.89
N ASN A 546 -12.90 24.60 21.99
CA ASN A 546 -13.67 25.80 22.32
C ASN A 546 -14.36 26.32 21.05
N ASN A 547 -15.55 25.78 20.77
CA ASN A 547 -16.59 26.44 19.99
C ASN A 547 -17.85 26.56 20.83
#